data_AF-A0A9D1S3R0-F1
#
_entry.id   AF-A0A9D1S3R0-F1
#
_cell.length_a   1.000
_cell.length_b   1.000
_cell.length_c   1.000
_cell.angle_alpha   90.00
_cell.angle_beta   90.00
_cell.angle_gamma   90.00
#
_symmetry.space_group_name_H-M   'P 1'
#
loop_
_entity.id
_entity.type
_entity.pdbx_description
1 polymer ?
#
loop_
_entity_poly.entity_id
_entity_poly.type
_entity_poly.pdbx_seq_one_letter_code
_entity_poly.pdbx_strand_id
1 'polypeptide(L)'
;MGKPVKTHIKRIEVALNKSKKKFVSLADLSKMVGVYQDALGEELSYFCPLIRIDYSINCRDLLLDLRKFLLEKQEPAKKKREYHRKDAVRAEELRQYSSTMDYIYKRLTSVSGLIDPSTVLSDHDLRLLAKLIVKDRKKLRAKKKAKEEQAAK
;
A
#
# COMPACT_ATOMS: atom_id res chain seq x y z
N MET A 1 -20.62 12.68 10.50
CA MET A 1 -19.66 13.79 10.35
C MET A 1 -18.26 13.21 10.33
N GLY A 2 -17.56 13.27 9.18
CA GLY A 2 -16.22 12.73 9.04
C GLY A 2 -15.17 13.72 9.56
N LYS A 3 -14.15 13.23 10.27
CA LYS A 3 -13.02 14.04 10.72
C LYS A 3 -12.26 14.56 9.49
N PRO A 4 -12.00 15.87 9.35
CA PRO A 4 -11.36 16.41 8.16
C PRO A 4 -9.89 15.98 8.06
N VAL A 5 -9.39 15.84 6.83
CA VAL A 5 -8.01 15.40 6.57
C VAL A 5 -7.03 16.53 6.90
N LYS A 6 -6.00 16.27 7.73
CA LYS A 6 -5.02 17.29 8.16
C LYS A 6 -4.33 18.02 7.00
N THR A 7 -4.09 17.35 5.87
CA THR A 7 -3.47 17.97 4.69
C THR A 7 -4.36 19.06 4.09
N HIS A 8 -5.67 18.88 4.10
CA HIS A 8 -6.63 19.86 3.59
C HIS A 8 -6.77 21.03 4.56
N ILE A 9 -6.91 20.73 5.86
CA ILE A 9 -6.93 21.76 6.91
C ILE A 9 -5.66 22.62 6.92
N LYS A 10 -4.48 22.02 6.73
CA LYS A 10 -3.21 22.75 6.61
C LYS A 10 -3.17 23.63 5.35
N ARG A 11 -3.72 23.17 4.22
CA ARG A 11 -3.83 23.98 3.00
C ARG A 11 -4.75 25.19 3.21
N ILE A 12 -5.89 24.98 3.87
CA ILE A 12 -6.84 26.04 4.23
C ILE A 12 -6.19 27.06 5.17
N GLU A 13 -5.50 26.61 6.23
CA GLU A 13 -4.80 27.49 7.17
C GLU A 13 -3.73 28.34 6.47
N VAL A 14 -2.93 27.72 5.59
CA VAL A 14 -1.91 28.44 4.80
C VAL A 14 -2.54 29.46 3.86
N ALA A 15 -3.65 29.12 3.20
CA ALA A 15 -4.37 30.05 2.33
C ALA A 15 -4.94 31.25 3.12
N LEU A 16 -5.53 30.99 4.28
CA LEU A 16 -6.04 32.03 5.18
C LEU A 16 -4.91 32.94 5.72
N ASN A 17 -3.78 32.37 6.14
CA ASN A 17 -2.62 33.14 6.62
C ASN A 17 -1.97 33.98 5.51
N LYS A 18 -1.97 33.50 4.25
CA LYS A 18 -1.46 34.26 3.09
C LYS A 18 -2.38 35.43 2.72
N SER A 19 -3.66 35.36 3.07
CA SER A 19 -4.63 36.39 2.74
C SER A 19 -4.50 37.63 3.64
N LYS A 20 -4.34 38.80 3.03
CA LYS A 20 -4.31 40.10 3.75
C LYS A 20 -5.71 40.64 4.08
N LYS A 21 -6.77 40.01 3.57
CA LYS A 21 -8.16 40.44 3.76
C LYS A 21 -8.63 40.18 5.19
N LYS A 22 -9.20 41.20 5.84
CA LYS A 22 -9.76 41.08 7.20
C LYS A 22 -10.95 40.12 7.26
N PHE A 23 -11.76 40.11 6.20
CA PHE A 23 -12.93 39.25 6.05
C PHE A 23 -12.74 38.33 4.85
N VAL A 24 -12.94 37.03 5.05
CA VAL A 24 -12.81 36.01 4.01
C VAL A 24 -14.08 35.17 4.01
N SER A 25 -14.87 35.33 2.95
CA SER A 25 -16.05 34.49 2.70
C SER A 25 -15.64 33.10 2.20
N LEU A 26 -16.58 32.16 2.23
CA LEU A 26 -16.31 30.81 1.71
C LEU A 26 -16.04 30.83 0.19
N ALA A 27 -16.64 31.78 -0.53
CA ALA A 27 -16.38 32.02 -1.94
C ALA A 27 -14.95 32.50 -2.22
N ASP A 28 -14.43 33.40 -1.38
CA ASP A 28 -13.03 33.83 -1.46
C ASP A 28 -12.08 32.68 -1.12
N LEU A 29 -12.40 31.87 -0.10
CA LEU A 29 -11.62 30.71 0.29
C LEU A 29 -11.53 29.68 -0.83
N SER A 30 -12.64 29.41 -1.50
CA SER A 30 -12.73 28.51 -2.66
C SER A 30 -11.77 28.93 -3.77
N LYS A 31 -11.74 30.23 -4.11
CA LYS A 31 -10.81 30.79 -5.11
C LYS A 31 -9.35 30.67 -4.68
N MET A 32 -9.06 30.83 -3.39
CA MET A 32 -7.69 30.78 -2.87
C MET A 32 -7.13 29.36 -2.75
N VAL A 33 -7.95 28.39 -2.38
CA VAL A 33 -7.54 26.98 -2.17
C VAL A 33 -7.70 26.16 -3.46
N GLY A 34 -8.55 26.60 -4.40
CA GLY A 34 -8.87 25.88 -5.64
C GLY A 34 -9.78 24.68 -5.40
N VAL A 35 -10.66 24.75 -4.40
CA VAL A 35 -11.61 23.70 -4.01
C VAL A 35 -13.02 24.27 -4.01
N TYR A 36 -14.01 23.48 -4.43
CA TYR A 36 -15.41 23.89 -4.47
C TYR A 36 -15.93 24.29 -3.08
N GLN A 37 -16.87 25.24 -3.09
CA GLN A 37 -17.48 25.79 -1.88
C GLN A 37 -18.15 24.69 -1.04
N ASP A 38 -18.86 23.76 -1.67
CA ASP A 38 -19.55 22.68 -0.95
C ASP A 38 -18.58 21.75 -0.22
N ALA A 39 -17.47 21.38 -0.88
CA ALA A 39 -16.44 20.53 -0.28
C ALA A 39 -15.72 21.24 0.88
N LEU A 40 -15.43 22.53 0.74
CA LEU A 40 -14.89 23.34 1.84
C LEU A 40 -15.89 23.49 2.98
N GLY A 41 -17.18 23.66 2.67
CA GLY A 41 -18.26 23.73 3.64
C GLY A 41 -18.40 22.44 4.44
N GLU A 42 -18.21 21.28 3.81
CA GLU A 42 -18.21 19.99 4.50
C GLU A 42 -17.04 19.83 5.48
N GLU A 43 -15.83 20.22 5.07
CA GLU A 43 -14.65 20.14 5.93
C GLU A 43 -14.70 21.16 7.07
N LEU A 44 -15.16 22.38 6.79
CA LEU A 44 -15.28 23.46 7.77
C LEU A 44 -16.50 23.29 8.68
N SER A 45 -17.52 22.53 8.27
CA SER A 45 -18.67 22.16 9.10
C SER A 45 -18.26 21.42 10.38
N TYR A 46 -17.08 20.80 10.40
CA TYR A 46 -16.51 20.21 11.61
C TYR A 46 -16.24 21.27 12.70
N PHE A 47 -15.84 22.48 12.30
CA PHE A 47 -15.48 23.58 13.19
C PHE A 47 -16.64 24.54 13.42
N CYS A 48 -17.41 24.83 12.38
CA CYS A 48 -18.60 25.67 12.47
C CYS A 48 -19.71 25.08 11.59
N PRO A 49 -20.71 24.41 12.18
CA PRO A 49 -21.81 23.78 11.43
C PRO A 49 -22.62 24.76 10.56
N LEU A 50 -22.67 26.04 10.95
CA LEU A 50 -23.45 27.08 10.27
C LEU A 50 -22.87 27.49 8.91
N ILE A 51 -21.61 27.15 8.63
CA ILE A 51 -20.92 27.48 7.37
C ILE A 51 -21.60 26.88 6.14
N ARG A 52 -22.34 25.77 6.30
CA ARG A 52 -23.10 25.16 5.20
C ARG A 52 -24.37 25.94 4.86
N ILE A 53 -24.86 26.78 5.77
CA ILE A 53 -26.12 27.50 5.65
C ILE A 53 -25.84 28.97 5.29
N ASP A 54 -24.84 29.58 5.93
CA ASP A 54 -24.43 30.96 5.66
C ASP A 54 -23.00 31.03 5.10
N TYR A 55 -22.91 31.24 3.79
CA TYR A 55 -21.65 31.39 3.06
C TYR A 55 -20.94 32.73 3.34
N SER A 56 -21.61 33.66 4.04
CA SER A 56 -21.06 34.95 4.48
C SER A 56 -20.26 34.84 5.77
N ILE A 57 -20.19 33.66 6.39
CA ILE A 57 -19.41 33.49 7.61
C ILE A 57 -17.93 33.75 7.34
N ASN A 58 -17.32 34.54 8.23
CA ASN A 58 -15.90 34.86 8.17
C ASN A 58 -15.05 33.64 8.50
N CYS A 59 -14.43 33.06 7.49
CA CYS A 59 -13.56 31.88 7.64
C CYS A 59 -12.28 32.19 8.45
N ARG A 60 -11.94 33.47 8.66
CA ARG A 60 -10.77 33.90 9.44
C ARG A 60 -10.93 33.61 10.93
N ASP A 61 -12.15 33.63 11.45
CA ASP A 61 -12.42 33.41 12.87
C ASP A 61 -12.14 31.94 13.28
N LEU A 62 -12.20 31.03 12.30
CA LEU A 62 -11.91 29.60 12.47
C LEU A 62 -10.40 29.30 12.58
N LEU A 63 -9.52 30.26 12.30
CA LEU A 63 -8.07 30.04 12.28
C LEU A 63 -7.53 29.46 13.58
N LEU A 64 -8.07 29.89 14.72
CA LEU A 64 -7.66 29.40 16.03
C LEU A 64 -8.00 27.91 16.19
N ASP A 65 -9.19 27.50 15.74
CA ASP A 65 -9.66 26.12 15.87
C ASP A 65 -8.99 25.19 14.86
N LEU A 66 -8.71 25.68 13.64
CA LEU A 66 -7.89 24.97 12.66
C LEU A 66 -6.48 24.69 13.20
N ARG A 67 -5.85 25.69 13.86
CA ARG A 67 -4.53 25.53 14.48
C ARG A 67 -4.54 24.55 15.63
N LYS A 68 -5.54 24.63 16.52
CA LYS A 68 -5.73 23.65 17.61
C LYS A 68 -5.85 22.23 17.06
N PHE A 69 -6.64 22.02 16.01
CA PHE A 69 -6.80 20.72 15.38
C PHE A 69 -5.52 20.17 14.72
N LEU A 70 -4.68 21.05 14.18
CA LEU A 70 -3.38 20.65 13.63
C LEU A 70 -2.38 20.27 14.73
N LEU A 71 -2.39 21.02 15.84
CA LEU A 71 -1.56 20.81 17.04
C LEU A 71 -1.97 19.57 17.83
N GLU A 72 -3.26 19.23 17.88
CA GLU A 72 -3.74 18.01 18.48
C GLU A 72 -3.05 16.82 17.81
N LYS A 73 -2.22 16.12 18.59
CA LYS A 73 -1.67 14.81 18.25
C LYS A 73 -2.84 13.84 18.15
N GLN A 74 -3.44 13.75 16.97
CA GLN A 74 -4.36 12.66 16.69
C GLN A 74 -3.61 11.35 16.94
N GLU A 75 -4.30 10.42 17.59
CA GLU A 75 -3.81 9.06 17.85
C GLU A 75 -3.07 8.54 16.62
N PRO A 76 -1.89 7.91 16.81
CA PRO A 76 -1.04 7.51 15.71
C PRO A 76 -1.88 6.71 14.71
N ALA A 77 -1.98 7.25 13.49
CA ALA A 77 -2.66 6.59 12.38
C ALA A 77 -2.24 5.12 12.40
N LYS A 78 -3.24 4.21 12.46
CA LYS A 78 -3.07 2.76 12.59
C LYS A 78 -1.78 2.34 11.90
N LYS A 79 -0.78 1.93 12.69
CA LYS A 79 0.58 1.62 12.23
C LYS A 79 0.48 0.92 10.88
N LYS A 80 1.07 1.52 9.84
CA LYS A 80 1.21 0.86 8.54
C LYS A 80 1.73 -0.54 8.83
N ARG A 81 0.99 -1.58 8.40
CA ARG A 81 1.39 -2.98 8.59
C ARG A 81 2.87 -3.07 8.23
N GLU A 82 3.69 -3.55 9.16
CA GLU A 82 5.11 -3.75 8.89
C GLU A 82 5.21 -4.61 7.64
N TYR A 83 5.81 -4.05 6.59
CA TYR A 83 6.08 -4.78 5.38
C TYR A 83 7.24 -5.73 5.72
N HIS A 84 6.91 -6.92 6.21
CA HIS A 84 7.90 -7.98 6.35
C HIS A 84 8.44 -8.25 4.93
N ARG A 85 9.70 -7.86 4.71
CA ARG A 85 10.41 -8.21 3.47
C ARG A 85 10.39 -9.73 3.38
N LYS A 86 9.63 -10.22 2.41
CA LYS A 86 9.55 -11.64 2.08
C LYS A 86 10.96 -12.20 1.92
N ASP A 87 11.31 -13.20 2.72
CA ASP A 87 12.62 -13.86 2.61
C ASP A 87 12.83 -14.32 1.17
N ALA A 88 13.92 -13.84 0.59
CA ALA A 88 14.27 -14.09 -0.78
C ALA A 88 15.03 -15.42 -0.85
N VAL A 89 14.47 -16.40 -1.57
CA VAL A 89 15.16 -17.67 -1.86
C VAL A 89 16.47 -17.37 -2.60
N ARG A 90 17.60 -17.67 -1.95
CA ARG A 90 18.95 -17.42 -2.47
C ARG A 90 19.28 -18.35 -3.63
N ALA A 91 20.19 -17.90 -4.51
CA ALA A 91 20.60 -18.68 -5.68
C ALA A 91 21.37 -19.97 -5.30
N GLU A 92 22.03 -19.98 -4.14
CA GLU A 92 22.79 -21.12 -3.62
C GLU A 92 21.87 -22.28 -3.22
N GLU A 93 20.77 -21.98 -2.52
CA GLU A 93 19.74 -22.97 -2.15
C GLU A 93 19.13 -23.64 -3.39
N LEU A 94 18.96 -22.89 -4.48
CA LEU A 94 18.47 -23.41 -5.77
C LEU A 94 19.47 -24.32 -6.50
N ARG A 95 20.75 -24.28 -6.15
CA ARG A 95 21.79 -25.15 -6.74
C ARG A 95 21.90 -26.49 -6.02
N GLN A 96 21.50 -26.57 -4.75
CA GLN A 96 21.50 -27.81 -3.98
C GLN A 96 20.52 -28.86 -4.53
N TYR A 97 19.49 -28.40 -5.26
CA TYR A 97 18.47 -29.24 -5.86
C TYR A 97 18.58 -29.23 -7.39
N SER A 98 18.74 -30.42 -7.96
CA SER A 98 18.87 -30.60 -9.41
C SER A 98 17.53 -30.52 -10.15
N SER A 99 16.47 -31.02 -9.50
CA SER A 99 15.11 -31.21 -10.02
C SER A 99 14.08 -31.04 -8.89
N THR A 100 12.83 -30.79 -9.25
CA THR A 100 11.70 -30.75 -8.31
C THR A 100 11.57 -32.07 -7.53
N MET A 101 11.78 -33.22 -8.19
CA MET A 101 11.75 -34.53 -7.52
C MET A 101 12.90 -34.70 -6.52
N ASP A 102 14.09 -34.21 -6.83
CA ASP A 102 15.26 -34.26 -5.95
C ASP A 102 15.01 -33.45 -4.66
N TYR A 103 14.27 -32.33 -4.75
CA TYR A 103 13.82 -31.60 -3.57
C TYR A 103 12.83 -32.42 -2.72
N ILE A 104 11.87 -33.09 -3.36
CA ILE A 104 10.89 -33.93 -2.67
C ILE A 104 11.60 -35.09 -1.95
N TYR A 105 12.53 -35.78 -2.62
CA TYR A 105 13.29 -36.88 -2.01
C TYR A 105 14.23 -36.43 -0.87
N LYS A 106 14.81 -35.24 -0.94
CA LYS A 106 15.71 -34.78 0.13
C LYS A 106 14.97 -34.27 1.35
N ARG A 107 13.75 -33.75 1.19
CA ARG A 107 13.10 -32.95 2.22
C ARG A 107 11.72 -33.45 2.65
N LEU A 108 11.04 -34.18 1.79
CA LEU A 108 9.66 -34.63 2.01
C LEU A 108 9.54 -36.15 2.12
N THR A 109 10.59 -36.92 1.87
CA THR A 109 10.58 -38.37 2.10
C THR A 109 11.26 -38.75 3.41
N SER A 110 10.62 -39.65 4.14
CA SER A 110 11.16 -40.29 5.35
C SER A 110 12.18 -41.39 5.01
N VAL A 111 12.84 -41.94 6.03
CA VAL A 111 13.89 -42.98 5.92
C VAL A 111 13.47 -44.21 5.08
N SER A 112 12.17 -44.44 4.90
CA SER A 112 11.59 -45.51 4.07
C SER A 112 11.35 -45.14 2.60
N GLY A 113 11.70 -43.93 2.16
CA GLY A 113 11.45 -43.46 0.79
C GLY A 113 9.98 -43.09 0.50
N LEU A 114 9.11 -43.14 1.52
CA LEU A 114 7.73 -42.67 1.45
C LEU A 114 7.65 -41.18 1.75
N ILE A 115 6.79 -40.48 1.02
CA ILE A 115 6.49 -39.07 1.28
C ILE A 115 5.76 -38.96 2.60
N ASP A 116 6.29 -38.18 3.54
CA ASP A 116 5.66 -37.96 4.85
C ASP A 116 4.61 -36.85 4.74
N PRO A 117 3.30 -37.16 4.81
CA PRO A 117 2.25 -36.16 4.74
C PRO A 117 2.21 -35.24 5.97
N SER A 118 2.95 -35.56 7.03
CA SER A 118 3.02 -34.77 8.26
C SER A 118 3.96 -33.57 8.15
N THR A 119 4.74 -33.47 7.07
CA THR A 119 5.70 -32.38 6.86
C THR A 119 4.99 -31.08 6.49
N VAL A 120 5.15 -30.05 7.31
CA VAL A 120 4.56 -28.72 7.05
C VAL A 120 5.54 -27.88 6.23
N LEU A 121 5.12 -27.48 5.03
CA LEU A 121 5.90 -26.62 4.15
C LEU A 121 5.81 -25.16 4.61
N SER A 122 6.96 -24.51 4.77
CA SER A 122 7.05 -23.06 5.01
C SER A 122 6.77 -22.27 3.72
N ASP A 123 6.37 -21.01 3.87
CA ASP A 123 6.27 -20.03 2.79
C ASP A 123 7.56 -19.94 1.95
N HIS A 124 8.71 -20.14 2.57
CA HIS A 124 10.01 -20.18 1.90
C HIS A 124 10.13 -21.38 0.96
N ASP A 125 9.67 -22.53 1.42
CA ASP A 125 9.75 -23.82 0.73
C ASP A 125 8.84 -23.87 -0.50
N LEU A 126 7.64 -23.33 -0.36
CA LEU A 126 6.69 -23.17 -1.46
C LEU A 126 7.29 -22.29 -2.57
N ARG A 127 8.02 -21.23 -2.22
CA ARG A 127 8.71 -20.37 -3.20
C ARG A 127 9.89 -21.10 -3.86
N LEU A 128 10.64 -21.90 -3.10
CA LEU A 128 11.75 -22.68 -3.63
C LEU A 128 11.24 -23.71 -4.64
N LEU A 129 10.19 -24.46 -4.29
CA LEU A 129 9.48 -25.38 -5.18
C LEU A 129 8.98 -24.68 -6.45
N ALA A 130 8.33 -23.52 -6.32
CA ALA A 130 7.85 -22.76 -7.48
C ALA A 130 8.98 -22.41 -8.46
N LYS A 131 10.15 -22.00 -7.95
CA LYS A 131 11.33 -21.71 -8.78
C LYS A 131 11.90 -22.97 -9.44
N LEU A 132 11.95 -24.10 -8.73
CA LEU A 132 12.40 -25.39 -9.31
C LEU A 132 11.48 -25.88 -10.42
N ILE A 133 10.16 -25.77 -10.24
CA ILE A 133 9.16 -26.14 -11.27
C ILE A 133 9.37 -25.31 -12.54
N VAL A 134 9.62 -24.00 -12.41
CA VAL A 134 9.91 -23.14 -13.56
C VAL A 134 11.20 -23.58 -14.28
N LYS A 135 12.25 -23.95 -13.53
CA LYS A 135 13.51 -24.46 -14.07
C LYS A 135 13.30 -25.75 -14.86
N ASP A 136 12.52 -26.70 -14.32
CA ASP A 136 12.25 -27.97 -14.99
C ASP A 136 11.35 -27.80 -16.22
N ARG A 137 10.34 -26.92 -16.17
CA ARG A 137 9.55 -26.56 -17.35
C ARG A 137 10.40 -25.98 -18.48
N LYS A 138 11.40 -25.15 -18.17
CA LYS A 138 12.35 -24.64 -19.17
C LYS A 138 13.17 -25.76 -19.79
N LYS A 139 13.70 -26.70 -18.99
CA LYS A 139 14.43 -27.88 -19.48
C LYS A 139 13.57 -28.74 -20.42
N LEU A 140 12.30 -28.99 -20.06
CA LEU A 140 11.40 -29.78 -20.91
C LEU A 140 11.13 -29.10 -22.25
N ARG A 141 10.92 -27.79 -22.27
CA ARG A 141 10.74 -27.02 -23.52
C ARG A 141 11.98 -27.06 -24.40
N ALA A 142 13.18 -26.91 -23.81
CA ALA A 142 14.43 -27.02 -24.55
C ALA A 142 14.62 -28.41 -25.17
N LYS A 143 14.31 -29.48 -24.43
CA LYS A 143 14.36 -30.85 -24.95
C LYS A 143 13.38 -31.09 -26.11
N LYS A 144 12.18 -30.51 -26.07
CA LYS A 144 11.22 -30.61 -27.17
C LYS A 144 11.74 -29.96 -28.45
N LYS A 145 12.25 -28.73 -28.34
CA LYS A 145 12.85 -28.01 -29.48
C LYS A 145 14.03 -28.76 -30.08
N ALA A 146 14.92 -29.29 -29.25
CA ALA A 146 16.05 -30.09 -29.72
C ALA A 146 15.63 -31.37 -30.46
N LYS A 147 14.53 -32.00 -30.05
CA LYS A 147 13.96 -33.16 -30.76
C LYS A 147 13.32 -32.78 -32.09
N GLU A 148 12.63 -31.64 -32.15
CA GLU A 148 12.04 -31.11 -33.39
C GLU A 148 13.12 -30.75 -34.43
N GLU A 149 14.22 -30.13 -33.99
CA GLU A 149 15.36 -29.80 -34.86
C GLU A 149 16.13 -31.04 -35.36
N GLN A 150 16.18 -32.11 -34.56
CA GLN A 150 16.77 -33.38 -34.97
C GLN A 150 15.87 -34.19 -35.92
N ALA A 151 14.55 -34.04 -35.82
CA ALA A 151 13.61 -34.70 -36.72
C ALA A 151 13.44 -33.96 -38.06
N ALA A 152 13.87 -32.70 -38.14
CA ALA A 152 13.84 -31.87 -39.35
C ALA A 152 15.14 -31.95 -40.20
N LYS A 153 16.15 -32.71 -39.74
CA LYS A 153 17.38 -33.02 -40.46
C LYS A 153 17.34 -34.45 -40.98
#